data_AF-A0A2G9RXD7-F1
#
_entry.id   AF-A0A2G9RXD7-F1
#
_cell.length_a   1.000
_cell.length_b   1.000
_cell.length_c   1.000
_cell.angle_alpha   90.00
_cell.angle_beta   90.00
_cell.angle_gamma   90.00
#
_symmetry.space_group_name_H-M   'P 1'
#
loop_
_entity.id
_entity.type
_entity.pdbx_description
1 polymer ?
#
loop_
_entity_poly.entity_id
_entity_poly.type
_entity_poly.pdbx_seq_one_letter_code
_entity_poly.pdbx_strand_id
1 'polypeptide(L)'
;MGLSKLDVLYRRLLLTKFFIRGWGKPEDLKRLFEFRKLIGNRETCQHLVPKDYPVYVDTVEEQTDCKILDGHFTSPLVHYVPDVMPSETVVARFQFIVPKEWKSKYRPVCIHLAGTGDHYYWRRRTLMARPMLKEAGMASLLLENPYYIL
;
A
#
# COMPACT_ATOMS: atom_id res chain seq x y z
N MET A 1 -8.14 -37.17 -6.84
CA MET A 1 -6.69 -36.99 -7.09
C MET A 1 -5.96 -37.04 -5.76
N GLY A 2 -5.08 -38.03 -5.56
CA GLY A 2 -4.37 -38.20 -4.29
C GLY A 2 -3.27 -37.15 -4.12
N LEU A 3 -3.19 -36.53 -2.94
CA LEU A 3 -2.14 -35.58 -2.59
C LEU A 3 -0.76 -36.27 -2.67
N SER A 4 0.15 -35.72 -3.48
CA SER A 4 1.52 -36.25 -3.65
C SER A 4 2.33 -36.09 -2.36
N LYS A 5 2.91 -37.19 -1.85
CA LYS A 5 3.76 -37.16 -0.64
C LYS A 5 5.03 -36.31 -0.84
N LEU A 6 5.55 -36.23 -2.07
CA LEU A 6 6.66 -35.36 -2.43
C LEU A 6 6.27 -33.87 -2.36
N ASP A 7 5.08 -33.52 -2.83
CA ASP A 7 4.56 -32.15 -2.74
C ASP A 7 4.37 -31.72 -1.28
N VAL A 8 3.87 -32.62 -0.43
CA VAL A 8 3.74 -32.36 1.03
C VAL A 8 5.10 -32.13 1.69
N LEU A 9 6.12 -32.91 1.35
CA LEU A 9 7.46 -32.73 1.91
C LEU A 9 8.11 -31.43 1.41
N TYR A 10 8.01 -31.15 0.12
CA TYR A 10 8.53 -29.93 -0.50
C TYR A 10 7.92 -28.67 0.12
N ARG A 11 6.59 -28.63 0.31
CA ARG A 11 5.89 -27.50 0.96
C ARG A 11 6.28 -27.28 2.43
N ARG A 12 6.74 -28.32 3.12
CA ARG A 12 7.26 -28.18 4.51
C ARG A 12 8.63 -27.54 4.56
N LEU A 13 9.40 -27.62 3.47
CA LEU A 13 10.76 -27.09 3.36
C LEU A 13 10.79 -25.64 2.83
N LEU A 14 9.68 -25.16 2.24
CA LEU A 14 9.56 -23.76 1.82
C LEU A 14 9.60 -22.83 3.05
N LEU A 15 10.56 -21.90 3.06
CA LEU A 15 10.75 -20.89 4.11
C LEU A 15 9.54 -19.94 4.23
N THR A 16 8.81 -19.72 3.14
CA THR A 16 7.68 -18.80 3.08
C THR A 16 6.35 -19.55 3.09
N LYS A 17 5.59 -19.39 4.18
CA LYS A 17 4.26 -19.99 4.40
C LYS A 17 3.12 -19.16 3.79
N PHE A 18 3.38 -18.33 2.78
CA PHE A 18 2.34 -17.51 2.16
C PHE A 18 1.35 -18.40 1.38
N PHE A 19 0.05 -18.13 1.55
CA PHE A 19 -1.06 -18.81 0.84
C PHE A 19 -1.21 -20.34 1.07
N ILE A 20 -0.47 -20.94 2.01
CA ILE A 20 -0.58 -22.39 2.28
C ILE A 20 -1.95 -22.80 2.83
N ARG A 21 -2.72 -21.83 3.38
CA ARG A 21 -4.07 -22.01 3.91
C ARG A 21 -5.17 -21.70 2.87
N GLY A 22 -4.79 -21.54 1.59
CA GLY A 22 -5.71 -21.17 0.52
C GLY A 22 -5.97 -19.67 0.42
N TRP A 23 -6.97 -19.30 -0.37
CA TRP A 23 -7.30 -17.92 -0.75
C TRP A 23 -8.34 -17.25 0.17
N GLY A 24 -8.63 -17.86 1.32
CA GLY A 24 -9.70 -17.43 2.21
C GLY A 24 -11.04 -18.13 1.93
N LYS A 25 -12.11 -17.63 2.54
CA LYS A 25 -13.45 -18.21 2.43
C LYS A 25 -14.08 -17.84 1.08
N PRO A 26 -14.78 -18.76 0.38
CA PRO A 26 -15.48 -18.45 -0.87
C PRO A 26 -16.48 -17.30 -0.75
N GLU A 27 -17.10 -17.11 0.42
CA GLU A 27 -18.05 -16.04 0.70
C GLU A 27 -17.37 -14.66 0.64
N ASP A 28 -16.16 -14.55 1.17
CA ASP A 28 -15.38 -13.30 1.15
C ASP A 28 -14.95 -12.96 -0.28
N LEU A 29 -14.60 -13.96 -1.09
CA LEU A 29 -14.33 -13.76 -2.52
C LEU A 29 -15.56 -13.23 -3.27
N LYS A 30 -16.76 -13.76 -3.00
CA LYS A 30 -18.00 -13.24 -3.59
C LYS A 30 -18.23 -11.78 -3.21
N ARG A 31 -18.04 -11.42 -1.93
CA ARG A 31 -18.16 -10.03 -1.46
C ARG A 31 -17.16 -9.10 -2.16
N LEU A 32 -15.91 -9.55 -2.33
CA LEU A 32 -14.90 -8.81 -3.10
C LEU A 32 -15.28 -8.61 -4.57
N PHE A 33 -15.87 -9.63 -5.22
CA PHE A 33 -16.33 -9.49 -6.60
C PHE A 33 -17.50 -8.51 -6.74
N GLU A 34 -18.45 -8.52 -5.80
CA GLU A 34 -19.53 -7.53 -5.80
C GLU A 34 -19.00 -6.11 -5.55
N PHE A 35 -18.09 -5.95 -4.58
CA PHE A 35 -17.47 -4.66 -4.32
C PHE A 35 -16.62 -4.16 -5.51
N ARG A 36 -15.95 -5.07 -6.23
CA ARG A 36 -15.22 -4.73 -7.46
C ARG A 36 -16.11 -4.09 -8.52
N LYS A 37 -17.39 -4.45 -8.62
CA LYS A 37 -18.34 -3.80 -9.55
C LYS A 37 -18.56 -2.33 -9.18
N LEU A 38 -18.61 -2.03 -7.88
CA LEU A 38 -18.73 -0.65 -7.37
C LEU A 38 -17.47 0.17 -7.63
N ILE A 39 -16.27 -0.40 -7.40
CA ILE A 39 -14.99 0.27 -7.69
C ILE A 39 -14.81 0.46 -9.20
N GLY A 40 -15.21 -0.53 -10.00
CA GLY A 40 -15.07 -0.49 -11.47
C GLY A 40 -15.93 0.58 -12.13
N ASN A 41 -16.95 1.10 -11.45
CA ASN A 41 -17.75 2.22 -11.93
C ASN A 41 -17.19 3.55 -11.40
N ARG A 42 -16.73 4.41 -12.31
CA ARG A 42 -16.09 5.70 -11.99
C ARG A 42 -16.99 6.65 -11.21
N GLU A 43 -18.28 6.71 -11.55
CA GLU A 43 -19.24 7.62 -10.91
C GLU A 43 -19.49 7.26 -9.46
N THR A 44 -19.57 5.97 -9.14
CA THR A 44 -19.72 5.51 -7.76
C THR A 44 -18.38 5.53 -7.02
N CYS A 45 -17.29 5.15 -7.67
CA CYS A 45 -15.98 5.00 -7.03
C CYS A 45 -15.44 6.31 -6.44
N GLN A 46 -15.65 7.44 -7.12
CA GLN A 46 -15.16 8.75 -6.65
C GLN A 46 -15.81 9.23 -5.34
N HIS A 47 -16.91 8.60 -4.93
CA HIS A 47 -17.65 8.92 -3.70
C HIS A 47 -17.43 7.88 -2.59
N LEU A 48 -16.60 6.86 -2.82
CA LEU A 48 -16.29 5.82 -1.81
C LEU A 48 -15.38 6.31 -0.69
N VAL A 49 -14.81 7.50 -0.77
CA VAL A 49 -13.99 8.05 0.30
C VAL A 49 -14.47 9.47 0.58
N PRO A 50 -14.94 9.76 1.81
CA PRO A 50 -15.25 11.12 2.25
C PRO A 50 -14.07 12.06 2.02
N LYS A 51 -14.34 13.32 1.67
CA LYS A 51 -13.28 14.31 1.40
C LYS A 51 -12.46 14.65 2.65
N ASP A 52 -13.04 14.47 3.82
CA ASP A 52 -12.51 14.69 5.15
C ASP A 52 -12.04 13.39 5.82
N TYR A 53 -11.78 12.34 5.04
CA TYR A 53 -11.30 11.07 5.58
C TYR A 53 -10.03 11.28 6.41
N PRO A 54 -9.97 10.75 7.64
CA PRO A 54 -8.88 11.04 8.55
C PRO A 54 -7.56 10.46 8.04
N VAL A 55 -6.58 11.34 7.89
CA VAL A 55 -5.18 11.00 7.59
C VAL A 55 -4.31 11.67 8.64
N TYR A 56 -3.48 10.88 9.30
CA TYR A 56 -2.63 11.33 10.38
C TYR A 56 -1.19 11.41 9.92
N VAL A 57 -0.50 12.46 10.35
CA VAL A 57 0.95 12.60 10.22
C VAL A 57 1.53 12.29 11.59
N ASP A 58 2.33 11.23 11.66
CA ASP A 58 2.91 10.72 12.89
C ASP A 58 4.20 11.48 13.22
N THR A 59 5.07 11.62 12.23
CA THR A 59 6.37 12.29 12.37
C THR A 59 6.70 13.11 11.14
N VAL A 60 7.44 14.19 11.36
CA VAL A 60 7.99 15.04 10.30
C VAL A 60 9.49 15.14 10.50
N GLU A 61 10.24 14.68 9.51
CA GLU A 61 11.70 14.81 9.44
C GLU A 61 12.06 15.89 8.42
N GLU A 62 12.83 16.88 8.86
CA GLU A 62 13.39 17.92 7.98
C GLU A 62 14.77 17.49 7.49
N GLN A 63 14.93 17.36 6.18
CA GLN A 63 16.22 17.16 5.52
C GLN A 63 16.63 18.40 4.75
N THR A 64 17.86 18.46 4.23
CA THR A 64 18.38 19.65 3.54
C THR A 64 17.50 20.07 2.35
N ASP A 65 17.05 19.11 1.55
CA ASP A 65 16.33 19.31 0.28
C ASP A 65 14.82 19.00 0.35
N CYS A 66 14.37 18.28 1.37
CA CYS A 66 12.98 17.84 1.51
C CYS A 66 12.49 17.76 2.95
N LYS A 67 11.18 17.58 3.07
CA LYS A 67 10.50 17.12 4.28
C LYS A 67 10.03 15.69 4.04
N ILE A 68 10.18 14.84 5.04
CA ILE A 68 9.68 13.48 5.01
C ILE A 68 8.62 13.37 6.10
N LEU A 69 7.39 13.07 5.69
CA LEU A 69 6.25 12.91 6.58
C LEU A 69 5.91 11.42 6.63
N ASP A 70 6.04 10.80 7.79
CA ASP A 70 5.49 9.47 8.02
C ASP A 70 4.07 9.64 8.57
N GLY A 71 3.16 8.81 8.11
CA GLY A 71 1.77 8.91 8.49
C GLY A 71 1.00 7.64 8.23
N HIS A 72 -0.25 7.66 8.66
CA HIS A 72 -1.15 6.55 8.48
C HIS A 72 -2.59 6.99 8.33
N PHE A 73 -3.40 6.07 7.80
CA PHE A 73 -4.84 6.19 7.74
C PHE A 73 -5.46 4.80 7.84
N THR A 74 -6.71 4.71 8.28
CA THR A 74 -7.46 3.45 8.20
C THR A 74 -7.76 3.15 6.73
N SER A 75 -7.58 1.92 6.26
CA SER A 75 -7.91 1.57 4.88
C SER A 75 -9.42 1.73 4.65
N PRO A 76 -9.87 2.52 3.65
CA PRO A 76 -11.30 2.72 3.40
C PRO A 76 -12.05 1.42 3.11
N LEU A 77 -11.37 0.41 2.56
CA LEU A 77 -11.94 -0.92 2.29
C LEU A 77 -12.51 -1.60 3.54
N VAL A 78 -11.98 -1.29 4.73
CA VAL A 78 -12.47 -1.84 6.01
C VAL A 78 -13.94 -1.53 6.23
N HIS A 79 -14.41 -0.38 5.76
CA HIS A 79 -15.79 0.07 5.92
C HIS A 79 -16.76 -0.58 4.93
N TYR A 80 -16.27 -1.01 3.77
CA TYR A 80 -17.08 -1.59 2.69
C TYR A 80 -17.12 -3.11 2.70
N VAL A 81 -16.02 -3.74 3.11
CA VAL A 81 -15.88 -5.20 3.12
C VAL A 81 -15.28 -5.65 4.46
N PRO A 82 -16.02 -5.50 5.57
CA PRO A 82 -15.51 -5.82 6.91
C PRO A 82 -15.10 -7.29 7.02
N ASP A 83 -14.07 -7.54 7.83
CA ASP A 83 -13.52 -8.86 8.16
C ASP A 83 -12.90 -9.65 6.98
N VAL A 84 -12.81 -9.04 5.80
CA VAL A 84 -12.12 -9.64 4.64
C VAL A 84 -10.63 -9.29 4.63
N MET A 85 -10.32 -8.06 5.04
CA MET A 85 -8.96 -7.54 5.00
C MET A 85 -8.13 -8.16 6.14
N PRO A 86 -6.90 -8.62 5.87
CA PRO A 86 -5.96 -9.02 6.91
C PRO A 86 -5.61 -7.81 7.80
N SER A 87 -5.33 -8.06 9.08
CA SER A 87 -5.03 -7.02 10.08
C SER A 87 -3.94 -6.05 9.63
N GLU A 88 -2.95 -6.55 8.92
CA GLU A 88 -1.78 -5.85 8.39
C GLU A 88 -2.17 -4.79 7.35
N THR A 89 -3.36 -4.88 6.76
CA THR A 89 -3.88 -3.93 5.76
C THR A 89 -4.94 -2.97 6.32
N VAL A 90 -5.36 -3.15 7.57
CA VAL A 90 -6.38 -2.30 8.21
C VAL A 90 -5.83 -0.88 8.38
N VAL A 91 -4.57 -0.75 8.80
CA VAL A 91 -3.88 0.54 8.90
C VAL A 91 -2.90 0.66 7.74
N ALA A 92 -3.21 1.56 6.81
CA ALA A 92 -2.33 1.90 5.71
C ALA A 92 -1.33 2.94 6.19
N ARG A 93 -0.04 2.57 6.22
CA ARG A 93 1.05 3.49 6.51
C ARG A 93 1.66 4.01 5.23
N PHE A 94 2.14 5.23 5.27
CA PHE A 94 2.79 5.86 4.15
C PHE A 94 3.93 6.74 4.59
N GLN A 95 4.80 7.01 3.64
CA GLN A 95 5.76 8.09 3.73
C GLN A 95 5.58 9.07 2.58
N PHE A 96 5.50 10.35 2.90
CA PHE A 96 5.36 11.43 1.93
C PHE A 96 6.60 12.32 1.92
N ILE A 97 7.32 12.29 0.79
CA ILE A 97 8.57 13.03 0.58
C ILE A 97 8.24 14.25 -0.26
N VAL A 98 8.41 15.43 0.33
CA VAL A 98 7.95 16.71 -0.23
C VAL A 98 9.14 17.66 -0.38
N PRO A 99 9.33 18.31 -1.54
CA PRO A 99 10.38 19.31 -1.67
C PRO A 99 10.08 20.53 -0.79
N LYS A 100 11.12 21.15 -0.23
CA LYS A 100 10.97 22.42 0.49
C LYS A 100 10.50 23.54 -0.43
N GLU A 101 10.94 23.51 -1.68
CA GLU A 101 10.59 24.48 -2.71
C GLU A 101 10.07 23.75 -3.95
N TRP A 102 8.89 24.18 -4.44
CA TRP A 102 8.28 23.59 -5.61
C TRP A 102 8.73 24.31 -6.88
N LYS A 103 9.28 23.58 -7.85
CA LYS A 103 9.63 24.12 -9.17
C LYS A 103 8.41 24.51 -10.01
N SER A 104 7.24 23.98 -9.66
CA SER A 104 5.99 24.16 -10.42
C SER A 104 4.82 24.49 -9.49
N LYS A 105 3.94 25.40 -9.95
CA LYS A 105 2.69 25.73 -9.24
C LYS A 105 1.74 24.55 -9.08
N TYR A 106 1.88 23.51 -9.92
CA TYR A 106 1.01 22.35 -9.91
C TYR A 106 1.33 21.35 -8.79
N ARG A 107 2.49 21.49 -8.12
CA ARG A 107 2.93 20.64 -7.01
C ARG A 107 2.76 19.13 -7.30
N PRO A 108 3.41 18.62 -8.36
CA PRO A 108 3.20 17.25 -8.81
C PRO A 108 3.63 16.20 -7.77
N VAL A 109 2.80 15.16 -7.62
CA VAL A 109 3.03 14.04 -6.69
C VAL A 109 2.98 12.73 -7.46
N CYS A 110 3.96 11.86 -7.25
CA CYS A 110 3.94 10.47 -7.73
C CYS A 110 3.57 9.52 -6.60
N ILE A 111 2.60 8.64 -6.81
CA ILE A 111 2.23 7.59 -5.87
C ILE A 111 2.99 6.32 -6.25
N HIS A 112 3.84 5.84 -5.36
CA HIS A 112 4.66 4.66 -5.58
C HIS A 112 4.07 3.46 -4.85
N LEU A 113 3.73 2.44 -5.61
CA LEU A 113 3.34 1.14 -5.08
C LEU A 113 4.57 0.24 -4.96
N ALA A 114 4.66 -0.52 -3.87
CA ALA A 114 5.77 -1.41 -3.62
C ALA A 114 5.79 -2.58 -4.61
N GLY A 115 6.98 -2.93 -5.09
CA GLY A 115 7.20 -4.20 -5.78
C GLY A 115 7.37 -5.36 -4.78
N THR A 116 7.38 -6.59 -5.28
CA THR A 116 7.69 -7.79 -4.50
C THR A 116 9.08 -7.65 -3.87
N GLY A 117 9.19 -7.89 -2.55
CA GLY A 117 10.46 -7.83 -1.83
C GLY A 117 10.96 -6.42 -1.50
N ASP A 118 10.12 -5.40 -1.64
CA ASP A 118 10.43 -4.04 -1.16
C ASP A 118 9.99 -3.90 0.30
N HIS A 119 10.97 -3.98 1.20
CA HIS A 119 10.75 -3.83 2.64
C HIS A 119 10.74 -2.35 3.04
N TYR A 120 9.74 -1.98 3.83
CA TYR A 120 9.48 -0.59 4.25
C TYR A 120 9.39 0.36 3.03
N TYR A 121 10.35 1.29 2.94
CA TYR A 121 10.38 2.35 1.94
C TYR A 121 11.74 2.51 1.25
N TRP A 122 12.80 1.83 1.71
CA TRP A 122 14.18 2.22 1.38
C TRP A 122 14.46 2.20 -0.12
N ARG A 123 14.03 1.16 -0.85
CA ARG A 123 14.32 1.04 -2.29
C ARG A 123 13.61 2.15 -3.05
N ARG A 124 12.29 2.32 -2.85
CA ARG A 124 11.52 3.38 -3.51
C ARG A 124 11.99 4.78 -3.13
N ARG A 125 12.28 5.02 -1.84
CA ARG A 125 12.83 6.29 -1.35
C ARG A 125 14.12 6.62 -2.08
N THR A 126 15.07 5.70 -2.08
CA THR A 126 16.44 5.95 -2.55
C THR A 126 16.53 5.98 -4.07
N LEU A 127 15.90 5.01 -4.73
CA LEU A 127 16.08 4.78 -6.17
C LEU A 127 15.05 5.52 -7.03
N MET A 128 13.92 5.97 -6.45
CA MET A 128 12.85 6.63 -7.21
C MET A 128 12.54 8.02 -6.67
N ALA A 129 12.14 8.12 -5.40
CA ALA A 129 11.66 9.38 -4.83
C ALA A 129 12.75 10.46 -4.78
N ARG A 130 13.97 10.14 -4.34
CA ARG A 130 15.08 11.11 -4.28
C ARG A 130 15.51 11.62 -5.66
N PRO A 131 15.70 10.77 -6.70
CA PRO A 131 15.93 11.25 -8.06
C PRO A 131 14.79 12.15 -8.58
N MET A 132 13.53 11.75 -8.39
CA MET A 132 12.37 12.55 -8.82
C MET A 132 12.30 13.91 -8.14
N LEU A 133 12.60 13.95 -6.84
CA LEU A 133 12.69 15.18 -6.06
C LEU A 133 13.78 16.10 -6.63
N LYS A 134 14.99 15.58 -6.82
CA LYS A 134 16.16 16.35 -7.25
C LYS A 134 16.01 16.89 -8.68
N GLU A 135 15.64 16.01 -9.60
CA GLU A 135 15.59 16.33 -11.03
C GLU A 135 14.34 17.11 -11.38
N ALA A 136 13.16 16.62 -10.97
CA ALA A 136 11.88 17.18 -11.39
C ALA A 136 11.22 18.10 -10.35
N GLY A 137 11.70 18.14 -9.09
CA GLY A 137 11.00 18.86 -8.02
C GLY A 137 9.63 18.26 -7.71
N MET A 138 9.46 16.95 -7.96
CA MET A 138 8.23 16.22 -7.72
C MET A 138 8.25 15.57 -6.34
N ALA A 139 7.14 15.63 -5.62
CA ALA A 139 6.97 14.88 -4.38
C ALA A 139 6.64 13.41 -4.67
N SER A 140 6.84 12.56 -3.68
CA SER A 140 6.58 11.13 -3.76
C SER A 140 5.84 10.62 -2.54
N LEU A 141 4.68 10.00 -2.76
CA LEU A 141 3.92 9.29 -1.74
C LEU A 141 4.22 7.79 -1.85
N LEU A 142 4.84 7.22 -0.82
CA LEU A 142 5.22 5.82 -0.74
C LEU A 142 4.26 5.08 0.18
N LEU A 143 3.41 4.22 -0.37
CA LEU A 143 2.53 3.38 0.45
C LEU A 143 3.30 2.16 0.98
N GLU A 144 3.22 1.86 2.27
CA GLU A 144 3.86 0.66 2.83
C GLU A 144 3.21 -0.61 2.29
N ASN A 145 4.00 -1.65 2.06
CA ASN A 145 3.46 -2.95 1.69
C ASN A 145 3.09 -3.72 2.96
N PRO A 146 1.82 -4.16 3.14
CA PRO A 146 1.34 -4.79 4.38
C PRO A 146 2.15 -5.99 4.87
N TYR A 147 2.80 -6.72 3.96
CA TYR A 147 3.52 -7.97 4.30
C TYR A 147 5.04 -7.85 4.29
N TYR A 148 5.59 -6.67 3.99
CA TYR A 148 7.05 -6.44 3.95
C TYR A 148 7.51 -5.46 5.04
N ILE A 149 6.80 -5.48 6.17
CA ILE A 149 7.10 -4.75 7.41
C ILE A 149 7.81 -5.63 8.46
N LEU A 150 7.98 -6.92 8.16
CA LEU A 150 8.63 -7.93 9.01
C LEU A 150 10.10 -8.12 8.60
#